data_AF-A0A2V9XQ12-F1
#
_entry.id   AF-A0A2V9XQ12-F1
#
_cell.length_a   1.000
_cell.length_b   1.000
_cell.length_c   1.000
_cell.angle_alpha   90.00
_cell.angle_beta   90.00
_cell.angle_gamma   90.00
#
_symmetry.space_group_name_H-M   'P 1'
#
loop_
_entity.id
_entity.type
_entity.pdbx_description
1 polymer ?
#
loop_
_entity_poly.entity_id
_entity_poly.type
_entity_poly.pdbx_seq_one_letter_code
_entity_poly.pdbx_strand_id
1 'polypeptide(L)'
;MNQEERLVADFHGTGLTVGPHPMAYKRDWLNAMGIRRASELRDLPTGKRLRIGGCVITRQRPGTAKGFVFLSLEDETGVANAIVRPDLFHENRLLLTSERFLAIEGILQNQDNVISVRAERVQPLFVTKAETVSHDFH
;
A
#
# COMPACT_ATOMS: atom_id res chain seq x y z
N MET A 1 20.42 -5.75 -16.63
CA MET A 1 19.07 -5.17 -16.71
C MET A 1 18.07 -6.24 -17.02
N ASN A 2 17.42 -6.73 -15.98
CA ASN A 2 16.28 -7.64 -16.00
C ASN A 2 15.01 -6.87 -16.45
N GLN A 3 14.04 -7.53 -17.08
CA GLN A 3 12.78 -6.93 -17.54
C GLN A 3 11.98 -6.26 -16.40
N GLU A 4 12.07 -6.81 -15.19
CA GLU A 4 11.58 -6.24 -13.93
C GLU A 4 12.23 -4.89 -13.64
N GLU A 5 13.56 -4.79 -13.72
CA GLU A 5 14.31 -3.55 -13.43
C GLU A 5 13.95 -2.44 -14.42
N ARG A 6 13.73 -2.79 -15.69
CA ARG A 6 13.39 -1.85 -16.77
C ARG A 6 11.97 -1.30 -16.63
N LEU A 7 10.98 -2.15 -16.38
CA LEU A 7 9.59 -1.73 -16.18
C LEU A 7 9.39 -0.96 -14.88
N VAL A 8 10.15 -1.31 -13.85
CA VAL A 8 10.18 -0.57 -12.57
C VAL A 8 10.82 0.80 -12.76
N ALA A 9 11.92 0.91 -13.51
CA ALA A 9 12.52 2.20 -13.85
C ALA A 9 11.55 3.11 -14.63
N ASP A 10 10.76 2.56 -15.55
CA ASP A 10 9.71 3.29 -16.25
C ASP A 10 8.59 3.78 -15.30
N PHE A 11 8.20 2.94 -14.33
CA PHE A 11 7.28 3.33 -13.25
C PHE A 11 7.86 4.45 -12.37
N HIS A 12 9.16 4.38 -12.04
CA HIS A 12 9.85 5.39 -11.25
C HIS A 12 9.91 6.76 -11.97
N GLY A 13 10.05 6.77 -13.30
CA GLY A 13 10.21 7.99 -14.09
C GLY A 13 8.91 8.66 -14.56
N THR A 14 7.84 7.90 -14.80
CA THR A 14 6.61 8.43 -15.44
C THR A 14 5.31 8.14 -14.70
N GLY A 15 5.32 7.26 -13.68
CA GLY A 15 4.10 6.78 -13.02
C GLY A 15 3.23 5.86 -13.89
N LEU A 16 3.69 5.51 -15.09
CA LEU A 16 3.03 4.59 -16.02
C LEU A 16 3.96 3.41 -16.31
N THR A 17 3.46 2.19 -16.17
CA THR A 17 4.15 1.00 -16.68
C THR A 17 3.63 0.67 -18.07
N VAL A 18 4.50 0.18 -18.96
CA VAL A 18 4.10 -0.49 -20.21
C VAL A 18 3.92 -2.00 -19.95
N GLY A 19 3.71 -2.42 -18.69
CA GLY A 19 3.73 -3.82 -18.27
C GLY A 19 2.96 -4.09 -16.96
N PRO A 20 2.98 -5.33 -16.46
CA PRO A 20 2.27 -5.71 -15.23
C PRO A 20 2.64 -4.83 -14.02
N HIS A 21 1.67 -4.59 -13.13
CA HIS A 21 1.87 -3.83 -11.89
C HIS A 21 3.02 -4.43 -11.05
N PRO A 22 3.89 -3.63 -10.41
CA PRO A 22 5.08 -4.13 -9.69
C PRO A 22 4.79 -5.25 -8.67
N MET A 23 3.63 -5.20 -8.01
CA MET A 23 3.18 -6.21 -7.05
C MET A 23 3.03 -7.61 -7.66
N ALA A 24 2.70 -7.70 -8.96
CA ALA A 24 2.53 -8.97 -9.65
C ALA A 24 3.82 -9.80 -9.66
N TYR A 25 4.99 -9.16 -9.81
CA TYR A 25 6.29 -9.84 -9.86
C TYR A 25 6.71 -10.47 -8.53
N LYS A 26 6.18 -9.97 -7.41
CA LYS A 26 6.46 -10.50 -6.06
C LYS A 26 5.25 -11.21 -5.46
N ARG A 27 4.23 -11.54 -6.24
CA ARG A 27 2.97 -12.03 -5.69
C ARG A 27 3.12 -13.29 -4.84
N ASP A 28 3.97 -14.25 -5.25
CA ASP A 28 4.21 -15.45 -4.44
C ASP A 28 4.86 -15.13 -3.09
N TRP A 29 5.81 -14.20 -3.08
CA TRP A 29 6.45 -13.73 -1.85
C TRP A 29 5.47 -12.95 -0.94
N LEU A 30 4.63 -12.09 -1.53
CA LEU A 30 3.59 -11.36 -0.81
C LEU A 30 2.58 -12.33 -0.17
N ASN A 31 2.16 -13.36 -0.90
CA ASN A 31 1.28 -14.40 -0.40
C ASN A 31 1.92 -15.17 0.78
N ALA A 32 3.21 -15.49 0.70
CA ALA A 32 3.95 -16.14 1.78
C ALA A 32 4.01 -15.28 3.06
N MET A 33 3.99 -13.95 2.93
CA MET A 33 3.90 -13.01 4.07
C MET A 33 2.47 -12.78 4.57
N GLY A 34 1.47 -13.41 3.94
CA GLY A 34 0.06 -13.26 4.25
C GLY A 34 -0.57 -11.96 3.73
N ILE A 35 0.08 -11.26 2.80
CA ILE A 35 -0.46 -10.04 2.18
C ILE A 35 -1.51 -10.45 1.14
N ARG A 36 -2.76 -10.05 1.39
CA ARG A 36 -3.92 -10.36 0.55
C ARG A 36 -3.99 -9.42 -0.65
N ARG A 37 -4.63 -9.91 -1.73
CA ARG A 37 -4.96 -9.08 -2.89
C ARG A 37 -6.09 -8.11 -2.57
N ALA A 38 -6.12 -6.97 -3.24
CA ALA A 38 -7.23 -6.02 -3.10
C ALA A 38 -8.58 -6.65 -3.47
N SER A 39 -8.62 -7.45 -4.54
CA SER A 39 -9.85 -8.13 -5.00
C SER A 39 -10.43 -9.11 -3.98
N GLU A 40 -9.58 -9.74 -3.17
CA GLU A 40 -9.98 -10.76 -2.19
C GLU A 40 -10.70 -10.15 -0.96
N LEU A 41 -10.57 -8.85 -0.72
CA LEU A 41 -11.12 -8.22 0.48
C LEU A 41 -12.65 -8.22 0.52
N ARG A 42 -13.30 -8.27 -0.64
CA ARG A 42 -14.76 -8.31 -0.78
C ARG A 42 -15.39 -9.56 -0.19
N ASP A 43 -14.69 -10.68 -0.28
CA ASP A 43 -15.22 -12.00 0.10
C ASP A 43 -14.87 -12.37 1.54
N LEU A 44 -14.22 -11.47 2.29
CA LEU A 44 -13.78 -11.70 3.66
C LEU A 44 -14.77 -11.10 4.67
N PRO A 45 -15.01 -11.79 5.80
CA PRO A 45 -15.87 -11.26 6.84
C PRO A 45 -15.25 -10.03 7.51
N THR A 46 -16.09 -9.04 7.80
CA THR A 46 -15.73 -7.88 8.63
C THR A 46 -15.23 -8.33 10.01
N GLY A 47 -14.30 -7.59 10.60
CA GLY A 47 -13.66 -7.93 11.88
C GLY A 47 -12.47 -8.88 11.76
N LYS A 48 -12.19 -9.43 10.57
CA LYS A 48 -11.01 -10.29 10.36
C LYS A 48 -9.72 -9.47 10.39
N ARG A 49 -8.74 -9.92 11.17
CA ARG A 49 -7.36 -9.39 11.09
C ARG A 49 -6.67 -9.94 9.85
N LEU A 50 -6.08 -9.06 9.05
CA LEU A 50 -5.39 -9.40 7.81
C LEU A 50 -4.29 -8.40 7.46
N ARG A 51 -3.54 -8.70 6.41
CA ARG A 51 -2.54 -7.80 5.83
C ARG A 51 -2.91 -7.45 4.40
N ILE A 52 -2.78 -6.17 4.07
CA ILE A 52 -2.81 -5.66 2.69
C ILE A 52 -1.48 -5.00 2.38
N GLY A 53 -1.18 -4.84 1.10
CA GLY A 53 0.02 -4.13 0.67
C GLY A 53 -0.14 -3.66 -0.76
N GLY A 54 0.61 -2.63 -1.13
CA GLY A 54 0.50 -2.04 -2.46
C GLY A 54 1.23 -0.72 -2.60
N CYS A 55 1.16 -0.16 -3.80
CA CYS A 55 1.63 1.18 -4.12
C CYS A 55 0.65 2.21 -3.53
N VAL A 56 1.13 3.18 -2.76
CA VAL A 56 0.28 4.23 -2.20
C VAL A 56 -0.07 5.23 -3.28
N ILE A 57 -1.30 5.15 -3.80
CA ILE A 57 -1.81 6.05 -4.85
C ILE A 57 -2.51 7.29 -4.28
N THR A 58 -2.95 7.25 -3.02
CA THR A 58 -3.62 8.40 -2.37
C THR A 58 -3.35 8.43 -0.88
N ARG A 59 -3.14 9.64 -0.36
CA ARG A 59 -3.03 9.97 1.06
C ARG A 59 -3.93 11.16 1.36
N GLN A 60 -4.97 10.96 2.16
CA GLN A 60 -5.90 12.03 2.52
C GLN A 60 -5.95 12.20 4.03
N ARG A 61 -5.88 13.45 4.48
CA ARG A 61 -6.09 13.83 5.89
C ARG A 61 -7.07 15.00 5.95
N PRO A 62 -8.38 14.75 5.77
CA PRO A 62 -9.38 15.81 5.81
C PRO A 62 -9.35 16.54 7.15
N GLY A 63 -9.48 17.87 7.15
CA GLY A 63 -9.50 18.67 8.38
C GLY A 63 -10.64 18.28 9.34
N THR A 64 -11.74 17.73 8.80
CA THR A 64 -12.92 17.28 9.54
C THR A 64 -12.76 15.88 10.15
N ALA A 65 -11.75 15.10 9.73
CA ALA A 65 -11.59 13.70 10.12
C ALA A 65 -10.84 13.52 11.46
N LYS A 66 -10.79 14.55 12.32
CA LYS A 66 -10.15 14.50 13.66
C LYS A 66 -8.73 13.89 13.63
N GLY A 67 -7.97 14.18 12.57
CA GLY A 67 -6.60 13.73 12.40
C GLY A 67 -6.41 12.34 11.79
N PHE A 68 -7.47 11.60 11.47
CA PHE A 68 -7.39 10.33 10.75
C PHE A 68 -6.82 10.52 9.34
N VAL A 69 -6.10 9.50 8.89
CA VAL A 69 -5.51 9.44 7.54
C VAL A 69 -6.13 8.28 6.78
N PHE A 70 -6.51 8.55 5.54
CA PHE A 70 -7.03 7.57 4.60
C PHE A 70 -5.98 7.29 3.55
N LEU A 71 -5.69 6.02 3.33
CA LEU A 71 -4.75 5.54 2.33
C LEU A 71 -5.47 4.67 1.31
N SER A 72 -5.07 4.79 0.06
CA SER A 72 -5.41 3.84 -1.00
C SER A 72 -4.14 3.19 -1.50
N LEU A 73 -4.10 1.86 -1.44
CA LEU A 73 -3.01 1.00 -1.86
C LEU A 73 -3.43 0.24 -3.10
N GLU A 74 -2.66 0.35 -4.18
CA GLU A 74 -2.91 -0.34 -5.43
C GLU A 74 -2.04 -1.59 -5.55
N ASP A 75 -2.65 -2.68 -6.00
CA ASP A 75 -1.98 -3.87 -6.49
C ASP A 75 -2.50 -4.26 -7.89
N GLU A 76 -2.02 -5.37 -8.45
CA GLU A 76 -2.42 -5.81 -9.80
C GLU A 76 -3.90 -6.22 -9.92
N THR A 77 -4.65 -6.24 -8.81
CA THR A 77 -6.06 -6.63 -8.76
C THR A 77 -7.00 -5.49 -8.39
N GLY A 78 -6.47 -4.32 -8.07
CA GLY A 78 -7.24 -3.12 -7.78
C GLY A 78 -6.74 -2.38 -6.54
N VAL A 79 -7.68 -1.70 -5.87
CA VAL A 79 -7.35 -0.77 -4.78
C VAL A 79 -7.88 -1.30 -3.44
N ALA A 80 -7.00 -1.38 -2.46
CA ALA A 80 -7.33 -1.62 -1.05
C ALA A 80 -7.23 -0.31 -0.27
N ASN A 81 -8.24 -0.02 0.56
CA ASN A 81 -8.25 1.18 1.38
C ASN A 81 -7.84 0.87 2.81
N ALA A 82 -7.12 1.80 3.46
CA ALA A 82 -6.77 1.71 4.86
C ALA A 82 -7.10 3.02 5.60
N ILE A 83 -7.52 2.86 6.85
CA ILE A 83 -7.80 3.96 7.77
C ILE A 83 -6.77 3.90 8.88
N VAL A 84 -5.97 4.96 9.00
CA VAL A 84 -4.93 5.11 9.99
C VAL A 84 -5.39 6.12 11.04
N ARG A 85 -5.38 5.68 12.30
CA ARG A 85 -5.74 6.52 13.45
C ARG A 85 -4.63 7.55 13.72
N PRO A 86 -4.96 8.69 14.37
CA PRO A 86 -4.00 9.77 14.62
C PRO A 86 -2.74 9.29 15.35
N ASP A 87 -2.89 8.48 16.40
CA ASP A 87 -1.80 7.88 17.18
C ASP A 87 -0.82 7.11 16.28
N LEU A 88 -1.33 6.16 15.50
CA LEU A 88 -0.52 5.35 14.60
C LEU A 88 0.14 6.20 13.50
N PHE A 89 -0.55 7.25 13.03
CA PHE A 89 0.03 8.20 12.08
C PHE A 89 1.19 9.00 12.69
N HIS A 90 1.05 9.47 13.94
CA HIS A 90 2.08 10.23 14.61
C HIS A 90 3.34 9.37 14.85
N GLU A 91 3.17 8.11 15.25
CA GLU A 91 4.26 7.15 15.45
C GLU A 91 4.99 6.80 14.14
N ASN A 92 4.26 6.72 13.03
CA ASN A 92 4.78 6.26 11.73
C ASN A 92 4.78 7.37 10.67
N ARG A 93 4.90 8.63 11.09
CA ARG A 93 4.66 9.79 10.21
C ARG A 93 5.54 9.77 8.97
N LEU A 94 6.84 9.52 9.12
CA LEU A 94 7.78 9.48 8.00
C LEU A 94 7.37 8.37 7.02
N LEU A 95 7.25 7.14 7.52
CA LEU A 95 6.82 5.97 6.75
C LEU A 95 5.54 6.22 5.94
N LEU A 96 4.50 6.76 6.59
CA LEU A 96 3.20 6.99 5.97
C LEU A 96 3.20 8.13 4.93
N THR A 97 4.16 9.06 5.03
CA THR A 97 4.24 10.23 4.14
C THR A 97 5.23 10.05 2.99
N SER A 98 6.31 9.28 3.17
CA SER A 98 7.38 9.14 2.18
C SER A 98 7.33 7.84 1.38
N GLU A 99 6.91 6.73 1.99
CA GLU A 99 7.08 5.42 1.36
C GLU A 99 6.09 5.17 0.23
N ARG A 100 6.60 4.80 -0.95
CA ARG A 100 5.76 4.49 -2.11
C ARG A 100 4.99 3.18 -1.95
N PHE A 101 5.56 2.21 -1.23
CA PHE A 101 4.96 0.90 -1.04
C PHE A 101 4.85 0.61 0.45
N LEU A 102 3.65 0.23 0.87
CA LEU A 102 3.36 -0.07 2.27
C LEU A 102 2.74 -1.45 2.39
N ALA A 103 3.04 -2.12 3.50
CA ALA A 103 2.25 -3.22 4.03
C ALA A 103 1.52 -2.75 5.29
N ILE A 104 0.22 -2.99 5.35
CA ILE A 104 -0.65 -2.61 6.46
C ILE A 104 -1.27 -3.87 7.04
N GLU A 105 -1.05 -4.08 8.33
CA GLU A 105 -1.77 -5.07 9.12
C GLU A 105 -2.89 -4.36 9.89
N GLY A 106 -4.06 -4.96 9.92
CA GLY A 106 -5.18 -4.39 10.64
C GLY A 106 -6.45 -5.21 10.53
N ILE A 107 -7.56 -4.58 10.90
CA ILE A 107 -8.88 -5.20 10.95
C ILE A 107 -9.69 -4.78 9.74
N LEU A 108 -10.18 -5.73 8.96
CA LEU A 108 -11.10 -5.47 7.85
C LEU A 108 -12.41 -4.89 8.38
N GLN A 109 -12.86 -3.81 7.77
CA GLN A 109 -14.13 -3.16 8.02
C GLN A 109 -14.90 -3.08 6.70
N ASN A 110 -16.16 -3.46 6.75
CA ASN A 110 -17.12 -3.18 5.69
C ASN A 110 -18.25 -2.37 6.30
N GLN A 111 -18.29 -1.07 6.00
CA GLN A 111 -19.32 -0.14 6.45
C GLN A 111 -20.03 0.40 5.22
N ASP A 112 -21.34 0.18 5.10
CA ASP A 112 -22.15 0.68 3.99
C ASP A 112 -21.55 0.37 2.60
N ASN A 113 -21.06 -0.87 2.41
CA ASN A 113 -20.34 -1.35 1.21
C ASN A 113 -18.98 -0.69 0.93
N VAL A 114 -18.44 0.09 1.87
CA VAL A 114 -17.09 0.63 1.81
C VAL A 114 -16.14 -0.30 2.57
N ILE A 115 -15.30 -1.01 1.81
CA ILE A 115 -14.28 -1.91 2.35
C ILE A 115 -13.02 -1.10 2.69
N SER A 116 -12.57 -1.22 3.93
CA SER A 116 -11.31 -0.62 4.38
C SER A 116 -10.65 -1.47 5.47
N VAL A 117 -9.34 -1.30 5.66
CA VAL A 117 -8.59 -1.92 6.75
C VAL A 117 -8.28 -0.86 7.79
N ARG A 118 -8.79 -1.03 9.01
CA ARG A 118 -8.39 -0.20 10.14
C ARG A 118 -6.99 -0.62 10.56
N ALA A 119 -6.00 0.23 10.28
CA ALA A 119 -4.60 -0.06 10.48
C ALA A 119 -4.25 -0.21 11.96
N GLU A 120 -3.45 -1.22 12.26
CA GLU A 120 -2.86 -1.49 13.58
C GLU A 120 -1.33 -1.48 13.52
N ARG A 121 -0.75 -1.87 12.37
CA ARG A 121 0.69 -1.79 12.11
C ARG A 121 0.95 -1.46 10.65
N VAL A 122 1.98 -0.65 10.42
CA VAL A 122 2.41 -0.24 9.08
C VAL A 122 3.89 -0.55 8.93
N GLN A 123 4.28 -1.07 7.77
CA GLN A 123 5.66 -1.43 7.46
C GLN A 123 5.99 -1.02 6.02
N PRO A 124 7.26 -0.67 5.72
CA PRO A 124 7.69 -0.48 4.35
C PRO A 124 7.61 -1.81 3.61
N LEU A 125 7.24 -1.76 2.32
CA LEU A 125 7.18 -2.94 1.47
C LEU A 125 8.16 -2.82 0.31
N PHE A 126 9.21 -3.63 0.32
CA PHE A 126 10.25 -3.61 -0.71
C PHE A 126 9.88 -4.56 -1.85
N VAL A 127 9.11 -4.04 -2.81
CA VAL A 127 8.62 -4.83 -3.96
C VAL A 127 9.70 -4.95 -5.05
N THR A 128 10.71 -4.08 -5.05
CA THR A 128 11.77 -4.05 -6.06
C THR A 128 13.14 -3.84 -5.39
N LYS A 129 14.22 -4.33 -6.03
CA LYS A 129 15.61 -4.06 -5.66
C LYS A 129 16.20 -2.82 -6.35
N ALA A 130 15.40 -2.09 -7.13
CA ALA A 130 15.85 -0.83 -7.67
C ALA A 130 16.05 0.10 -6.48
N GLU A 131 17.31 0.33 -6.11
CA GLU A 131 17.66 1.27 -5.06
C GLU A 131 16.91 2.57 -5.33
N THR A 132 16.17 3.05 -4.34
CA THR A 132 15.75 4.44 -4.33
C THR A 132 17.03 5.25 -4.21
N VAL A 133 17.66 5.55 -5.34
CA VAL A 133 18.64 6.63 -5.39
C VAL A 133 17.81 7.88 -5.16
N SER A 134 17.67 8.25 -3.89
CA SER A 134 17.24 9.59 -3.51
C SER A 134 18.22 10.51 -4.21
N HIS A 135 17.78 11.15 -5.29
CA HIS A 135 18.48 12.31 -5.81
C HIS A 135 18.21 13.41 -4.79
N ASP A 136 18.97 13.39 -3.70
CA ASP A 136 19.14 14.55 -2.86
C ASP A 136 19.76 15.62 -3.77
N PHE A 137 18.95 16.60 -4.13
CA PHE A 137 19.37 17.77 -4.89
C PHE A 137 20.49 18.49 -4.13
N HIS A 138 21.59 18.79 -4.82
CA HIS A 138 22.60 19.78 -4.41
C HIS A 138 22.19 21.16 -4.91
#